data_AF-X6LFN6-F1
#
_entry.id   AF-X6LFN6-F1
#
_cell.length_a   1.000
_cell.length_b   1.000
_cell.length_c   1.000
_cell.angle_alpha   90.00
_cell.angle_beta   90.00
_cell.angle_gamma   90.00
#
_symmetry.space_group_name_H-M   'P 1'
#
loop_
_entity.id
_entity.type
_entity.pdbx_description
1 polymer ?
#
loop_
_entity_poly.entity_id
_entity_poly.type
_entity_poly.pdbx_seq_one_letter_code
_entity_poly.pdbx_strand_id
1 'polypeptide(L)'
;KEKEKDEEKTIANEHANEHANEHANEHANEHAIEHANEHANKHANETTVNTPWKQVQSICDSEVTLGMKKFEQELKEEIERNEEEFLEICNWRLESVKIDARYSHKSRWRQDERQEDGLQSTVSETELLHIQMKSDDVLFQPKHTYDFDIYLHHLLTRAHKMNSSFQYCMRGIFARCHGCKFVSGPIKGHERSKMKAQVDYRNSKFPKSAHIIDVVRCQVNFLSIVHLRDGLLHFEKELSKYLGHTLD
;
A
#
# COMPACT_ATOMS: atom_id res chain seq x y z
N LYS A 1 -2.71 10.18 37.28
CA LYS A 1 -3.49 8.92 37.31
C LYS A 1 -4.80 8.98 36.52
N GLU A 2 -5.76 9.87 36.80
CA GLU A 2 -6.94 10.04 35.90
C GLU A 2 -6.62 10.94 34.70
N LYS A 3 -5.91 12.07 34.89
CA LYS A 3 -5.50 12.96 33.79
C LYS A 3 -4.52 12.34 32.77
N GLU A 4 -3.61 11.46 33.22
CA GLU A 4 -2.69 10.72 32.33
C GLU A 4 -3.43 9.68 31.48
N LYS A 5 -4.52 9.10 31.99
CA LYS A 5 -5.36 8.15 31.25
C LYS A 5 -6.18 8.83 30.16
N ASP A 6 -6.62 10.07 30.41
CA ASP A 6 -7.35 10.86 29.42
C ASP A 6 -6.42 11.41 28.32
N GLU A 7 -5.16 11.75 28.66
CA GLU A 7 -4.12 12.15 27.70
C GLU A 7 -3.62 10.97 26.84
N GLU A 8 -3.44 9.77 27.42
CA GLU A 8 -3.15 8.55 26.63
C GLU A 8 -4.30 8.18 25.69
N LYS A 9 -5.56 8.36 26.13
CA LYS A 9 -6.75 8.08 25.31
C LYS A 9 -6.92 9.08 24.17
N THR A 10 -6.49 10.33 24.33
CA THR A 10 -6.52 11.35 23.26
C THR A 10 -5.40 11.14 22.24
N ILE A 11 -4.18 10.79 22.69
CA ILE A 11 -3.04 10.52 21.79
C ILE A 11 -3.27 9.23 20.98
N ALA A 12 -3.89 8.19 21.58
CA ALA A 12 -4.27 6.98 20.86
C ALA A 12 -5.34 7.23 19.79
N ASN A 13 -6.29 8.14 20.05
CA ASN A 13 -7.33 8.54 19.09
C ASN A 13 -6.77 9.38 17.94
N GLU A 14 -5.78 10.24 18.20
CA GLU A 14 -5.10 11.02 17.16
C GLU A 14 -4.24 10.13 16.25
N HIS A 15 -3.50 9.16 16.82
CA HIS A 15 -2.71 8.20 16.03
C HIS A 15 -3.56 7.19 15.25
N ALA A 16 -4.72 6.79 15.78
CA ALA A 16 -5.68 5.94 15.06
C ALA A 16 -6.33 6.68 13.89
N ASN A 17 -6.64 7.98 14.06
CA ASN A 17 -7.14 8.82 12.99
C ASN A 17 -6.10 9.09 11.90
N GLU A 18 -4.81 9.21 12.23
CA GLU A 18 -3.75 9.34 11.22
C GLU A 18 -3.61 8.09 10.38
N HIS A 19 -3.63 6.89 10.97
CA HIS A 19 -3.50 5.64 10.20
C HIS A 19 -4.76 5.25 9.41
N ALA A 20 -5.96 5.55 9.93
CA ALA A 20 -7.21 5.38 9.18
C ALA A 20 -7.32 6.39 8.03
N ASN A 21 -6.86 7.64 8.23
CA ASN A 21 -6.78 8.62 7.15
C ASN A 21 -5.70 8.30 6.14
N GLU A 22 -4.55 7.73 6.49
CA GLU A 22 -3.51 7.40 5.51
C GLU A 22 -3.99 6.31 4.53
N HIS A 23 -4.69 5.27 5.00
CA HIS A 23 -5.20 4.22 4.11
C HIS A 23 -6.48 4.58 3.36
N ALA A 24 -7.37 5.37 3.95
CA ALA A 24 -8.53 5.94 3.24
C ALA A 24 -8.09 7.01 2.22
N ASN A 25 -7.08 7.83 2.56
CA ASN A 25 -6.49 8.79 1.63
C ASN A 25 -5.65 8.13 0.55
N GLU A 26 -4.97 7.00 0.74
CA GLU A 26 -4.24 6.37 -0.37
C GLU A 26 -5.21 5.86 -1.46
N HIS A 27 -6.38 5.32 -1.07
CA HIS A 27 -7.38 4.87 -2.05
C HIS A 27 -8.24 6.01 -2.62
N ALA A 28 -8.51 7.07 -1.84
CA ALA A 28 -9.19 8.28 -2.32
C ALA A 28 -8.25 9.19 -3.13
N ASN A 29 -6.97 9.29 -2.78
CA ASN A 29 -5.95 10.02 -3.55
C ASN A 29 -5.54 9.28 -4.80
N GLU A 30 -5.51 7.95 -4.88
CA GLU A 30 -5.23 7.30 -6.16
C GLU A 30 -6.29 7.66 -7.21
N HIS A 31 -7.56 7.75 -6.82
CA HIS A 31 -8.64 8.23 -7.71
C HIS A 31 -8.64 9.77 -7.89
N ALA A 32 -8.30 10.54 -6.85
CA ALA A 32 -8.26 12.00 -6.92
C ALA A 32 -7.01 12.55 -7.60
N ILE A 33 -5.86 11.87 -7.57
CA ILE A 33 -4.59 12.28 -8.19
C ILE A 33 -4.56 11.89 -9.68
N GLU A 34 -5.09 10.73 -10.08
CA GLU A 34 -5.30 10.44 -11.51
C GLU A 34 -6.24 11.50 -12.13
N HIS A 35 -7.29 11.93 -11.41
CA HIS A 35 -8.17 13.02 -11.87
C HIS A 35 -7.58 14.43 -11.71
N ALA A 36 -6.78 14.72 -10.68
CA ALA A 36 -6.20 16.05 -10.44
C ALA A 36 -5.00 16.34 -11.35
N ASN A 37 -4.20 15.34 -11.70
CA ASN A 37 -3.10 15.51 -12.66
C ASN A 37 -3.61 15.67 -14.11
N GLU A 38 -4.75 15.05 -14.48
CA GLU A 38 -5.46 15.39 -15.72
C GLU A 38 -6.05 16.81 -15.70
N HIS A 39 -6.36 17.35 -14.50
CA HIS A 39 -6.90 18.70 -14.31
C HIS A 39 -5.83 19.81 -14.30
N ALA A 40 -4.66 19.58 -13.70
CA ALA A 40 -3.59 20.59 -13.62
C ALA A 40 -3.02 20.96 -15.01
N ASN A 41 -2.97 20.01 -15.95
CA ASN A 41 -2.52 20.25 -17.33
C ASN A 41 -3.61 20.86 -18.23
N LYS A 42 -4.87 20.95 -17.78
CA LYS A 42 -5.98 21.54 -18.56
C LYS A 42 -6.30 23.00 -18.23
N HIS A 43 -5.71 23.55 -17.17
CA HIS A 43 -5.94 24.95 -16.77
C HIS A 43 -4.98 25.96 -17.42
N ALA A 44 -4.04 25.52 -18.27
CA ALA A 44 -3.15 26.41 -19.01
C ALA A 44 -3.71 26.88 -20.36
N ASN A 45 -4.85 26.33 -20.84
CA ASN A 45 -5.45 26.82 -22.07
C ASN A 45 -6.98 26.87 -22.00
N GLU A 46 -7.48 28.07 -22.34
CA GLU A 46 -8.77 28.32 -22.99
C GLU A 46 -9.98 28.54 -22.07
N THR A 47 -10.27 29.84 -21.91
CA THR A 47 -11.58 30.47 -22.09
C THR A 47 -12.81 29.67 -21.66
N THR A 48 -13.48 30.20 -20.64
CA THR A 48 -14.83 29.89 -20.17
C THR A 48 -15.84 29.61 -21.28
N VAL A 49 -15.92 28.35 -21.70
CA VAL A 49 -17.13 27.78 -22.29
C VAL A 49 -17.71 26.83 -21.25
N ASN A 50 -18.88 27.18 -20.74
CA ASN A 50 -19.69 26.34 -19.86
C ASN A 50 -20.32 25.25 -20.72
N THR A 51 -19.55 24.21 -21.02
CA THR A 51 -20.00 23.10 -21.83
C THR A 51 -20.91 22.18 -20.99
N PRO A 52 -21.90 21.50 -21.61
CA PRO A 52 -22.73 20.49 -20.94
C PRO A 52 -21.89 19.43 -20.20
N TRP A 53 -20.67 19.14 -20.68
CA TRP A 53 -19.72 18.25 -20.03
C TRP A 53 -19.29 18.72 -18.63
N LYS A 54 -19.01 20.02 -18.44
CA LYS A 54 -18.63 20.56 -17.13
C LYS A 54 -19.80 20.49 -16.13
N GLN A 55 -21.03 20.61 -16.60
CA GLN A 55 -22.22 20.44 -15.76
C GLN A 55 -22.40 18.98 -15.33
N VAL A 56 -22.24 18.04 -16.25
CA VAL A 56 -22.26 16.59 -15.93
C VAL A 56 -21.15 16.25 -14.94
N GLN A 57 -19.93 16.74 -15.18
CA GLN A 57 -18.81 16.54 -14.25
C GLN A 57 -19.12 17.07 -12.85
N SER A 58 -19.65 18.30 -12.74
CA SER A 58 -20.04 18.87 -11.45
C SER A 58 -21.13 18.06 -10.74
N ILE A 59 -22.09 17.48 -11.46
CA ILE A 59 -23.12 16.61 -10.88
C ILE A 59 -22.46 15.33 -10.37
N CYS A 60 -21.62 14.68 -11.19
CA CYS A 60 -20.87 13.48 -10.78
C CYS A 60 -20.03 13.74 -9.52
N ASP A 61 -19.28 14.85 -9.49
CA ASP A 61 -18.45 15.23 -8.33
C ASP A 61 -19.31 15.44 -7.07
N SER A 62 -20.49 16.05 -7.22
CA SER A 62 -21.43 16.26 -6.11
C SER A 62 -22.01 14.95 -5.57
N GLU A 63 -22.37 14.01 -6.45
CA GLU A 63 -22.90 12.69 -6.08
C GLU A 63 -21.83 11.83 -5.40
N VAL A 64 -20.59 11.87 -5.90
CA VAL A 64 -19.45 11.20 -5.24
C VAL A 64 -19.26 11.77 -3.84
N THR A 65 -19.27 13.10 -3.68
CA THR A 65 -19.12 13.75 -2.38
C THR A 65 -20.25 13.38 -1.42
N LEU A 66 -21.50 13.32 -1.90
CA LEU A 66 -22.65 12.90 -1.10
C LEU A 66 -22.53 11.43 -0.66
N GLY A 67 -22.12 10.55 -1.58
CA GLY A 67 -21.87 9.14 -1.29
C GLY A 67 -20.78 8.95 -0.23
N MET A 68 -19.68 9.69 -0.34
CA MET A 68 -18.59 9.67 0.65
C MET A 68 -19.07 10.11 2.02
N LYS A 69 -19.80 11.23 2.12
CA LYS A 69 -20.34 11.71 3.41
C LYS A 69 -21.30 10.71 4.05
N LYS A 70 -22.15 10.08 3.24
CA LYS A 70 -23.08 9.06 3.72
C LYS A 70 -22.33 7.85 4.26
N PHE A 71 -21.31 7.38 3.53
CA PHE A 71 -20.47 6.27 3.97
C PHE A 71 -19.70 6.61 5.25
N GLU A 72 -19.10 7.80 5.35
CA GLU A 72 -18.42 8.28 6.56
C GLU A 72 -19.35 8.30 7.78
N GLN A 73 -20.60 8.74 7.59
CA GLN A 73 -21.60 8.72 8.64
C GLN A 73 -21.95 7.29 9.06
N GLU A 74 -22.25 6.40 8.12
CA GLU A 74 -22.57 4.99 8.40
C GLU A 74 -21.42 4.29 9.13
N LEU A 75 -20.17 4.54 8.71
CA LEU A 75 -18.97 4.02 9.35
C LEU A 75 -18.82 4.56 10.78
N LYS A 76 -19.03 5.86 10.98
CA LYS A 76 -18.95 6.47 12.30
C LYS A 76 -19.98 5.88 13.26
N GLU A 77 -21.23 5.73 12.82
CA GLU A 77 -22.27 5.09 13.62
C GLU A 77 -21.93 3.62 13.92
N GLU A 78 -21.25 2.92 13.02
CA GLU A 78 -20.77 1.56 13.28
C GLU A 78 -19.62 1.49 14.28
N ILE A 79 -18.68 2.43 14.20
CA ILE A 79 -17.59 2.58 15.18
C ILE A 79 -18.17 2.86 16.56
N GLU A 80 -19.12 3.80 16.67
CA GLU A 80 -19.78 4.14 17.94
C GLU A 80 -20.55 2.94 18.53
N ARG A 81 -21.12 2.08 17.69
CA ARG A 81 -21.78 0.85 18.14
C ARG A 81 -20.81 -0.23 18.62
N ASN A 82 -19.58 -0.26 18.10
CA ASN A 82 -18.57 -1.31 18.35
C ASN A 82 -17.24 -0.66 18.79
N GLU A 83 -17.30 0.28 19.74
CA GLU A 83 -16.16 1.11 20.14
C GLU A 83 -15.00 0.24 20.66
N GLU A 84 -15.30 -0.79 21.45
CA GLU A 84 -14.30 -1.71 22.00
C GLU A 84 -13.57 -2.48 20.89
N GLU A 85 -14.31 -3.08 19.95
CA GLU A 85 -13.72 -3.82 18.83
C GLU A 85 -12.93 -2.92 17.88
N PHE A 86 -13.40 -1.69 17.67
CA PHE A 86 -12.66 -0.71 16.88
C PHE A 86 -11.36 -0.31 17.55
N LEU A 87 -11.37 -0.08 18.88
CA LEU A 87 -10.16 0.22 19.65
C LEU A 87 -9.17 -0.96 19.62
N GLU A 88 -9.65 -2.20 19.64
CA GLU A 88 -8.80 -3.39 19.46
C GLU A 88 -8.12 -3.40 18.08
N ILE A 89 -8.83 -3.05 17.01
CA ILE A 89 -8.26 -2.94 15.66
C ILE A 89 -7.22 -1.83 15.59
N CYS A 90 -7.50 -0.65 16.15
CA CYS A 90 -6.58 0.49 16.14
C CYS A 90 -5.28 0.20 16.89
N ASN A 91 -5.39 -0.51 18.02
CA ASN A 91 -4.26 -0.93 18.83
C ASN A 91 -3.64 -2.26 18.36
N TRP A 92 -4.19 -2.89 17.33
CA TRP A 92 -3.71 -4.18 16.86
C TRP A 92 -2.25 -4.08 16.41
N ARG A 93 -1.45 -5.03 16.89
CA ARG A 93 -0.05 -5.24 16.56
C ARG A 93 0.16 -6.73 16.38
N LEU A 94 0.99 -7.09 15.40
CA LEU A 94 1.35 -8.47 15.15
C LEU A 94 2.37 -8.94 16.20
N GLU A 95 1.91 -9.28 17.41
CA GLU A 95 2.76 -9.67 18.54
C GLU A 95 3.00 -11.18 18.61
N SER A 96 2.04 -11.99 18.15
CA SER A 96 2.14 -13.46 18.28
C SER A 96 3.16 -14.09 17.33
N VAL A 97 3.62 -13.34 16.33
CA VAL A 97 4.61 -13.76 15.35
C VAL A 97 5.95 -13.13 15.69
N LYS A 98 7.00 -13.95 15.84
CA LYS A 98 8.39 -13.44 15.88
C LYS A 98 8.74 -12.90 14.49
N ILE A 99 8.51 -11.61 14.29
CA ILE A 99 8.94 -10.91 13.08
C ILE A 99 10.47 -10.86 13.10
N ASP A 100 11.10 -11.26 12.00
CA ASP A 100 12.54 -11.14 11.84
C ASP A 100 12.97 -9.68 12.09
N ALA A 101 14.03 -9.48 12.88
CA ALA A 101 14.54 -8.15 13.21
C ALA A 101 14.87 -7.29 11.97
N ARG A 102 15.04 -7.90 10.80
CA ARG A 102 15.18 -7.19 9.51
C ARG A 102 13.93 -6.42 9.11
N TYR A 103 12.74 -6.83 9.54
CA TYR A 103 11.48 -6.15 9.23
C TYR A 103 10.98 -5.24 10.36
N SER A 104 11.78 -4.99 11.40
CA SER A 104 11.38 -4.14 12.52
C SER A 104 11.15 -2.67 12.11
N HIS A 105 11.83 -2.21 11.05
CA HIS A 105 11.72 -0.83 10.58
C HIS A 105 11.44 -0.79 9.08
N LYS A 106 10.49 0.06 8.69
CA LYS A 106 10.07 0.30 7.29
C LYS A 106 11.24 0.65 6.36
N SER A 107 12.26 1.33 6.87
CA SER A 107 13.47 1.68 6.10
C SER A 107 14.29 0.47 5.65
N ARG A 108 14.10 -0.69 6.27
CA ARG A 108 14.78 -1.95 5.95
C ARG A 108 13.94 -2.87 5.07
N TRP A 109 12.70 -2.49 4.75
CA TRP A 109 11.81 -3.31 3.94
C TRP A 109 12.24 -3.24 2.48
N ARG A 110 13.00 -4.24 2.05
CA ARG A 110 13.47 -4.36 0.66
C ARG A 110 13.68 -5.80 0.24
N GLN A 111 13.49 -6.05 -1.05
CA GLN A 111 13.50 -7.38 -1.66
C GLN A 111 14.92 -7.96 -1.81
N ASP A 112 15.94 -7.13 -2.01
CA ASP A 112 17.29 -7.55 -2.40
C ASP A 112 18.26 -7.76 -1.22
N GLU A 113 17.84 -7.58 0.03
CA GLU A 113 18.69 -7.95 1.19
C GLU A 113 18.53 -9.43 1.60
N ARG A 114 17.55 -10.14 1.02
CA ARG A 114 17.34 -11.57 1.30
C ARG A 114 18.17 -12.42 0.34
N GLN A 115 19.20 -13.08 0.87
CA GLN A 115 20.12 -13.88 0.06
C GLN A 115 19.47 -15.10 -0.60
N GLU A 116 18.53 -15.77 0.06
CA GLU A 116 17.96 -17.04 -0.43
C GLU A 116 16.84 -16.86 -1.46
N ASP A 117 15.97 -15.90 -1.24
CA ASP A 117 14.73 -15.73 -2.01
C ASP A 117 14.40 -14.25 -2.27
N GLY A 118 15.33 -13.34 -2.06
CA GLY A 118 15.23 -11.96 -2.52
C GLY A 118 15.56 -11.81 -4.00
N LEU A 119 15.12 -10.72 -4.63
CA LEU A 119 15.60 -10.37 -5.97
C LEU A 119 16.88 -9.55 -5.83
N GLN A 120 18.03 -10.19 -6.01
CA GLN A 120 19.33 -9.54 -5.90
C GLN A 120 19.61 -8.60 -7.07
N SER A 121 20.23 -7.46 -6.78
CA SER A 121 20.76 -6.59 -7.84
C SER A 121 22.00 -7.25 -8.47
N THR A 122 22.02 -7.37 -9.79
CA THR A 122 23.18 -7.88 -10.54
C THR A 122 24.28 -6.84 -10.73
N VAL A 123 23.95 -5.55 -10.64
CA VAL A 123 24.88 -4.44 -10.82
C VAL A 123 24.87 -3.52 -9.59
N SER A 124 26.04 -3.04 -9.19
CA SER A 124 26.19 -2.10 -8.06
C SER A 124 25.99 -0.63 -8.49
N GLU A 125 25.59 0.23 -7.55
CA GLU A 125 25.49 1.67 -7.82
C GLU A 125 26.83 2.28 -8.27
N THR A 126 27.93 1.85 -7.66
CA THR A 126 29.28 2.28 -8.01
C THR A 126 29.65 1.90 -9.44
N GLU A 127 29.27 0.71 -9.90
CA GLU A 127 29.52 0.26 -11.27
C GLU A 127 28.73 1.09 -12.29
N LEU A 128 27.45 1.39 -12.00
CA LEU A 128 26.62 2.24 -12.86
C LEU A 128 27.15 3.68 -12.95
N LEU A 129 27.71 4.21 -11.86
CA LEU A 129 28.39 5.52 -11.86
C LEU A 129 29.64 5.49 -12.74
N HIS A 130 30.46 4.44 -12.67
CA HIS A 130 31.61 4.31 -13.56
C HIS A 130 31.21 4.20 -15.03
N ILE A 131 30.11 3.51 -15.35
CA ILE A 131 29.56 3.46 -16.71
C ILE A 131 29.17 4.87 -17.16
N GLN A 132 28.47 5.63 -16.31
CA GLN A 132 28.08 7.00 -16.64
C GLN A 132 29.28 7.91 -16.88
N MET A 133 30.34 7.81 -16.07
CA MET A 133 31.55 8.62 -16.22
C MET A 133 32.35 8.29 -17.49
N LYS A 134 32.23 7.06 -18.02
CA LYS A 134 32.93 6.60 -19.22
C LYS A 134 32.09 6.72 -20.49
N SER A 135 30.81 7.07 -20.36
CA SER A 135 29.89 7.20 -21.48
C SER A 135 30.11 8.54 -22.19
N ASP A 136 30.20 8.50 -23.52
CA ASP A 136 30.19 9.72 -24.35
C ASP A 136 28.77 10.32 -24.44
N ASP A 137 27.74 9.54 -24.12
CA ASP A 137 26.35 10.00 -24.03
C ASP A 137 26.03 10.49 -22.60
N VAL A 138 25.88 11.81 -22.47
CA VAL A 138 25.56 12.50 -21.21
C VAL A 138 24.08 12.37 -20.83
N LEU A 139 23.20 12.11 -21.80
CA LEU A 139 21.76 11.94 -21.56
C LEU A 139 21.43 10.53 -21.05
N PHE A 140 22.30 9.56 -21.32
CA PHE A 140 22.14 8.23 -20.78
C PHE A 140 22.28 8.23 -19.26
N GLN A 141 21.25 7.73 -18.57
CA GLN A 141 21.22 7.60 -17.11
C GLN A 141 21.25 6.11 -16.73
N PRO A 142 22.44 5.50 -16.56
CA PRO A 142 22.56 4.06 -16.29
C PRO A 142 21.81 3.64 -15.03
N LYS A 143 21.88 4.46 -13.97
CA LYS A 143 21.19 4.20 -12.69
C LYS A 143 19.68 4.10 -12.86
N HIS A 144 19.08 5.04 -13.59
CA HIS A 144 17.64 5.05 -13.85
C HIS A 144 17.24 3.86 -14.74
N THR A 145 17.96 3.66 -15.85
CA THR A 145 17.71 2.58 -16.81
C THR A 145 17.77 1.22 -16.12
N TYR A 146 18.82 0.97 -15.34
CA TYR A 146 18.94 -0.29 -14.63
C TYR A 146 17.82 -0.51 -13.60
N ASP A 147 17.50 0.50 -12.78
CA ASP A 147 16.48 0.35 -11.73
C ASP A 147 15.09 0.07 -12.33
N PHE A 148 14.67 0.87 -13.29
CA PHE A 148 13.29 0.83 -13.79
C PHE A 148 13.09 -0.05 -15.02
N ASP A 149 14.11 -0.22 -15.86
CA ASP A 149 13.98 -0.99 -17.10
C ASP A 149 14.51 -2.41 -16.95
N ILE A 150 15.39 -2.68 -15.98
CA ILE A 150 15.94 -4.03 -15.74
C ILE A 150 15.41 -4.61 -14.42
N TYR A 151 15.78 -3.99 -13.30
CA TYR A 151 15.49 -4.53 -11.97
C TYR A 151 13.98 -4.61 -11.71
N LEU A 152 13.23 -3.53 -12.00
CA LEU A 152 11.78 -3.51 -11.84
C LEU A 152 11.08 -4.55 -12.73
N HIS A 153 11.53 -4.74 -13.98
CA HIS A 153 10.96 -5.77 -14.86
C HIS A 153 11.19 -7.18 -14.31
N HIS A 154 12.37 -7.46 -13.74
CA HIS A 154 12.61 -8.73 -13.05
C HIS A 154 11.70 -8.90 -11.83
N LEU A 155 11.49 -7.85 -11.04
CA LEU A 155 10.59 -7.86 -9.89
C LEU A 155 9.16 -8.19 -10.32
N LEU A 156 8.65 -7.53 -11.36
CA LEU A 156 7.30 -7.76 -11.90
C LEU A 156 7.16 -9.16 -12.49
N THR A 157 8.15 -9.63 -13.24
CA THR A 157 8.16 -10.99 -13.82
C THR A 157 8.04 -12.04 -12.71
N ARG A 158 8.78 -11.86 -11.63
CA ARG A 158 8.71 -12.73 -10.46
C ARG A 158 7.35 -12.65 -9.76
N ALA A 159 6.79 -11.44 -9.64
CA ALA A 159 5.45 -11.22 -9.09
C ALA A 159 4.38 -11.96 -9.88
N HIS A 160 4.42 -11.90 -11.21
CA HIS A 160 3.52 -12.67 -12.08
C HIS A 160 3.65 -14.18 -11.88
N LYS A 161 4.88 -14.69 -11.74
CA LYS A 161 5.14 -16.11 -11.47
C LYS A 161 4.54 -16.58 -10.15
N MET A 162 4.59 -15.76 -9.09
CA MET A 162 4.10 -16.15 -7.76
C MET A 162 2.63 -15.81 -7.51
N ASN A 163 2.01 -14.94 -8.33
CA ASN A 163 0.69 -14.38 -8.05
C ASN A 163 -0.36 -15.48 -7.81
N SER A 164 -0.48 -16.45 -8.70
CA SER A 164 -1.52 -17.49 -8.59
C SER A 164 -1.44 -18.26 -7.27
N SER A 165 -0.23 -18.67 -6.86
CA SER A 165 -0.01 -19.38 -5.59
C SER A 165 -0.30 -18.50 -4.39
N PHE A 166 0.12 -17.22 -4.44
CA PHE A 166 -0.19 -16.24 -3.40
C PHE A 166 -1.71 -16.05 -3.26
N GLN A 167 -2.42 -15.79 -4.36
CA GLN A 167 -3.87 -15.57 -4.35
C GLN A 167 -4.63 -16.81 -3.85
N TYR A 168 -4.17 -18.02 -4.22
CA TYR A 168 -4.74 -19.27 -3.73
C TYR A 168 -4.56 -19.42 -2.22
N CYS A 169 -3.35 -19.19 -1.70
CA CYS A 169 -3.05 -19.28 -0.27
C CYS A 169 -3.88 -18.27 0.53
N MET A 170 -3.87 -16.99 0.12
CA MET A 170 -4.60 -15.92 0.80
C MET A 170 -6.11 -16.16 0.78
N ARG A 171 -6.67 -16.61 -0.35
CA ARG A 171 -8.08 -17.01 -0.43
C ARG A 171 -8.38 -18.16 0.54
N GLY A 172 -7.48 -19.14 0.65
CA GLY A 172 -7.64 -20.27 1.56
C GLY A 172 -7.67 -19.85 3.04
N ILE A 173 -6.83 -18.88 3.42
CA ILE A 173 -6.82 -18.33 4.78
C ILE A 173 -8.18 -17.66 5.09
N PHE A 174 -8.62 -16.75 4.23
CA PHE A 174 -9.85 -15.98 4.50
C PHE A 174 -11.15 -16.72 4.17
N ALA A 175 -11.11 -17.87 3.49
CA ALA A 175 -12.31 -18.67 3.19
C ALA A 175 -13.08 -19.13 4.45
N ARG A 176 -12.40 -19.19 5.61
CA ARG A 176 -12.99 -19.57 6.90
C ARG A 176 -13.52 -18.39 7.71
N CYS A 177 -13.27 -17.16 7.26
CA CYS A 177 -13.74 -15.95 7.93
C CYS A 177 -15.19 -15.65 7.55
N HIS A 178 -16.02 -15.36 8.54
CA HIS A 178 -17.41 -14.96 8.34
C HIS A 178 -17.48 -13.50 7.89
N GLY A 179 -18.49 -13.17 7.06
CA GLY A 179 -18.73 -11.79 6.64
C GLY A 179 -17.59 -11.17 5.83
N CYS A 180 -16.81 -11.97 5.11
CA CYS A 180 -15.70 -11.48 4.30
C CYS A 180 -15.86 -11.80 2.81
N LYS A 181 -15.33 -10.93 1.95
CA LYS A 181 -15.24 -11.11 0.49
C LYS A 181 -13.80 -10.91 0.05
N PHE A 182 -13.16 -12.02 -0.32
CA PHE A 182 -11.82 -12.00 -0.88
C PHE A 182 -11.85 -11.57 -2.35
N VAL A 183 -11.01 -10.60 -2.70
CA VAL A 183 -10.81 -10.08 -4.06
C VAL A 183 -9.34 -10.19 -4.41
N SER A 184 -9.04 -10.95 -5.47
CA SER A 184 -7.68 -11.02 -6.00
C SER A 184 -7.29 -9.68 -6.61
N GLY A 185 -6.17 -9.12 -6.15
CA GLY A 185 -5.64 -7.87 -6.67
C GLY A 185 -4.82 -8.13 -7.95
N PRO A 186 -4.96 -7.28 -8.99
CA PRO A 186 -4.04 -7.35 -10.12
C PRO A 186 -2.63 -6.94 -9.67
N ILE A 187 -1.61 -7.54 -10.28
CA ILE A 187 -0.22 -7.15 -10.06
C ILE A 187 -0.07 -5.66 -10.33
N LYS A 188 0.64 -4.96 -9.43
CA LYS A 188 0.90 -3.53 -9.62
C LYS A 188 1.66 -3.32 -10.93
N GLY A 189 1.14 -2.44 -11.79
CA GLY A 189 1.74 -2.15 -13.09
C GLY A 189 3.12 -1.50 -12.98
N HIS A 190 3.85 -1.53 -14.09
CA HIS A 190 5.20 -0.96 -14.18
C HIS A 190 5.23 0.54 -13.86
N GLU A 191 4.41 1.35 -14.53
CA GLU A 191 4.40 2.81 -14.31
C GLU A 191 4.04 3.21 -12.88
N ARG A 192 3.05 2.54 -12.25
CA ARG A 192 2.71 2.79 -10.83
C ARG A 192 3.86 2.43 -9.90
N SER A 193 4.53 1.30 -10.17
CA SER A 193 5.68 0.85 -9.37
C SER A 193 6.85 1.84 -9.51
N LYS A 194 7.13 2.28 -10.73
CA LYS A 194 8.14 3.31 -11.02
C LYS A 194 7.83 4.61 -10.30
N MET A 195 6.58 5.10 -10.38
CA MET A 195 6.15 6.32 -9.68
C MET A 195 6.32 6.20 -8.17
N LYS A 196 5.87 5.08 -7.57
CA LYS A 196 6.06 4.81 -6.14
C LYS A 196 7.53 4.82 -5.74
N ALA A 197 8.41 4.22 -6.54
CA ALA A 197 9.85 4.25 -6.28
C ALA A 197 10.48 5.63 -6.43
N GLN A 198 10.00 6.46 -7.36
CA GLN A 198 10.52 7.80 -7.56
C GLN A 198 10.06 8.78 -6.47
N VAL A 199 8.83 8.62 -5.97
CA VAL A 199 8.22 9.50 -4.96
C VAL A 199 8.54 9.02 -3.55
N ASP A 200 8.06 7.85 -3.15
CA ASP A 200 8.12 7.35 -1.77
C ASP A 200 9.54 6.97 -1.37
N TYR A 201 10.35 6.49 -2.32
CA TYR A 201 11.70 5.97 -2.07
C TYR A 201 12.79 6.86 -2.69
N ARG A 202 12.49 8.16 -2.87
CA ARG A 202 13.42 9.12 -3.48
C ARG A 202 14.81 9.11 -2.83
N ASN A 203 14.83 9.07 -1.50
CA ASN A 203 16.03 9.14 -0.66
C ASN A 203 16.47 7.78 -0.10
N SER A 204 15.83 6.69 -0.55
CA SER A 204 16.16 5.34 -0.11
C SER A 204 17.38 4.81 -0.86
N LYS A 205 18.01 3.78 -0.29
CA LYS A 205 19.18 3.10 -0.86
C LYS A 205 18.83 2.49 -2.22
N PHE A 206 19.78 2.48 -3.15
CA PHE A 206 19.61 1.84 -4.45
C PHE A 206 19.55 0.28 -4.34
N PRO A 207 18.84 -0.44 -5.23
CA PRO A 207 17.85 0.06 -6.19
C PRO A 207 16.56 0.49 -5.49
N LYS A 208 15.92 1.56 -5.97
CA LYS A 208 14.71 2.12 -5.36
C LYS A 208 13.55 1.14 -5.50
N SER A 209 13.44 0.47 -6.65
CA SER A 209 12.40 -0.53 -6.91
C SER A 209 12.46 -1.72 -5.93
N ALA A 210 13.60 -1.98 -5.29
CA ALA A 210 13.70 -3.02 -4.27
C ALA A 210 12.85 -2.76 -3.02
N HIS A 211 12.48 -1.50 -2.75
CA HIS A 211 11.65 -1.14 -1.60
C HIS A 211 10.15 -1.37 -1.85
N ILE A 212 9.77 -1.69 -3.09
CA ILE A 212 8.38 -1.97 -3.45
C ILE A 212 8.05 -3.41 -3.03
N ILE A 213 7.31 -3.53 -1.93
CA ILE A 213 6.89 -4.83 -1.36
C ILE A 213 5.45 -5.20 -1.70
N ASP A 214 4.66 -4.25 -2.18
CA ASP A 214 3.23 -4.34 -2.43
C ASP A 214 2.90 -4.58 -3.93
N VAL A 215 3.80 -5.26 -4.64
CA VAL A 215 3.63 -5.63 -6.06
C VAL A 215 2.57 -6.72 -6.22
N VAL A 216 2.67 -7.77 -5.41
CA VAL A 216 1.66 -8.82 -5.27
C VAL A 216 0.75 -8.42 -4.12
N ARG A 217 -0.55 -8.40 -4.36
CA ARG A 217 -1.53 -7.84 -3.41
C ARG A 217 -2.89 -8.50 -3.56
N CYS A 218 -3.68 -8.44 -2.50
CA CYS A 218 -5.09 -8.83 -2.48
C CYS A 218 -5.87 -7.88 -1.59
N GLN A 219 -7.19 -7.93 -1.70
CA GLN A 219 -8.10 -7.16 -0.87
C GLN A 219 -9.11 -8.10 -0.22
N VAL A 220 -9.42 -7.86 1.04
CA VAL A 220 -10.45 -8.59 1.79
C VAL A 220 -11.40 -7.56 2.36
N ASN A 221 -12.65 -7.61 1.89
CA ASN A 221 -13.69 -6.69 2.34
C ASN A 221 -14.52 -7.37 3.41
N PHE A 222 -14.67 -6.74 4.57
CA PHE A 222 -15.50 -7.23 5.66
C PHE A 222 -16.80 -6.44 5.72
N LEU A 223 -17.88 -7.11 6.11
CA LEU A 223 -19.22 -6.51 6.23
C LEU A 223 -19.37 -5.62 7.47
N SER A 224 -18.54 -5.84 8.50
CA SER A 224 -18.54 -5.01 9.71
C SER A 224 -17.16 -4.98 10.38
N ILE A 225 -16.99 -4.03 11.30
CA ILE A 225 -15.80 -3.86 12.14
C ILE A 225 -15.51 -5.13 12.95
N VAL A 226 -16.54 -5.76 13.51
CA VAL A 226 -16.41 -7.02 14.26
C VAL A 226 -15.82 -8.13 13.39
N HIS A 227 -16.32 -8.28 12.15
CA HIS A 227 -15.79 -9.28 11.22
C HIS A 227 -14.35 -8.95 10.77
N LEU A 228 -14.02 -7.66 10.63
CA LEU A 228 -12.65 -7.21 10.34
C LEU A 228 -11.69 -7.62 11.45
N ARG A 229 -12.04 -7.33 12.71
CA ARG A 229 -11.26 -7.74 13.88
C ARG A 229 -11.05 -9.26 13.88
N ASP A 230 -12.14 -10.03 13.77
CA ASP A 230 -12.07 -11.48 13.78
C ASP A 230 -11.22 -12.03 12.62
N GLY A 231 -11.31 -11.39 11.46
CA GLY A 231 -10.48 -11.66 10.30
C GLY A 231 -8.99 -11.41 10.53
N LEU A 232 -8.63 -10.30 11.17
CA LEU A 232 -7.24 -9.97 11.52
C LEU A 232 -6.65 -10.96 12.53
N LEU A 233 -7.39 -11.28 13.60
CA LEU A 233 -6.98 -12.27 14.59
C LEU A 233 -6.85 -13.68 13.99
N HIS A 234 -7.75 -14.04 13.07
CA HIS A 234 -7.65 -15.30 12.33
C HIS A 234 -6.40 -15.33 11.45
N PHE A 235 -6.15 -14.25 10.71
CA PHE A 235 -4.98 -14.12 9.84
C PHE A 235 -3.67 -14.24 10.64
N GLU A 236 -3.57 -13.54 11.77
CA GLU A 236 -2.44 -13.64 12.68
C GLU A 236 -2.22 -15.09 13.18
N LYS A 237 -3.28 -15.77 13.57
CA LYS A 237 -3.20 -17.18 14.01
C LYS A 237 -2.74 -18.11 12.89
N GLU A 238 -3.22 -17.93 11.66
CA GLU A 238 -2.77 -18.74 10.52
C GLU A 238 -1.31 -18.43 10.17
N LEU A 239 -0.88 -17.15 10.19
CA LEU A 239 0.52 -16.77 10.00
C LEU A 239 1.46 -17.43 11.01
N SER A 240 1.09 -17.44 12.29
CA SER A 240 1.87 -18.09 13.35
C SER A 240 2.07 -19.58 13.11
N LYS A 241 1.12 -20.28 12.49
CA LYS A 241 1.30 -21.68 12.08
C LYS A 241 2.33 -21.81 10.96
N TYR A 242 2.20 -20.98 9.93
CA TYR A 242 3.13 -21.03 8.79
C TYR A 242 4.57 -20.70 9.21
N LEU A 243 4.77 -19.74 10.11
CA LEU A 243 6.10 -19.32 10.55
C LEU A 243 6.66 -20.17 11.69
N GLY A 244 5.80 -20.73 12.53
CA GLY A 244 6.19 -21.69 13.58
C GLY A 244 6.74 -23.00 13.03
N HIS A 245 6.33 -23.41 11.82
CA HIS A 245 6.89 -24.58 11.13
C HIS A 245 8.22 -24.34 10.41
N THR A 246 8.66 -23.08 10.28
CA THR A 246 9.89 -22.70 9.56
C THR A 246 11.07 -22.40 10.49
N LEU A 247 10.90 -22.58 11.80
CA LEU A 247 11.90 -22.30 12.84
C LEU A 247 12.53 -23.55 13.47
N ASP A 248 12.31 -24.74 12.88
CA ASP A 248 13.03 -25.98 13.21
C ASP A 248 14.06 -26.34 12.11
#